data_AF-A0A5D4GVZ3-F1
#
_entry.id   AF-A0A5D4GVZ3-F1
#
_cell.length_a   1.000
_cell.length_b   1.000
_cell.length_c   1.000
_cell.angle_alpha   90.00
_cell.angle_beta   90.00
_cell.angle_gamma   90.00
#
_symmetry.space_group_name_H-M   'P 1'
#
loop_
_entity.id
_entity.type
_entity.pdbx_description
1 polymer ?
#
loop_
_entity_poly.entity_id
_entity_poly.type
_entity_poly.pdbx_seq_one_letter_code
_entity_poly.pdbx_strand_id
1 'polypeptide(L)'
;MNKIDRRTVSLPVEQADYIDRLVASGEYGSASEVVRAGIRALQKHDEVIEHWLQTEVAETYDRMRNDPARGIPLQTVAEKFRKKAIERRKGGD
;
A
#
# COMPACT_ATOMS: atom_id res chain seq x y z
N MET A 1 -5.61 32.27 -8.84
CA MET A 1 -6.92 31.70 -8.40
C MET A 1 -6.82 30.19 -8.45
N ASN A 2 -7.10 29.50 -7.35
CA ASN A 2 -7.16 28.04 -7.36
C ASN A 2 -8.37 27.60 -8.19
N LYS A 3 -8.15 27.02 -9.36
CA LYS A 3 -9.22 26.70 -10.32
C LYS A 3 -9.90 25.41 -9.88
N ILE A 4 -11.18 25.49 -9.52
CA ILE A 4 -11.99 24.31 -9.23
C ILE A 4 -12.60 23.82 -10.54
N ASP A 5 -12.36 22.54 -10.86
CA ASP A 5 -13.00 21.85 -11.97
C ASP A 5 -14.02 20.83 -11.42
N ARG A 6 -15.26 20.86 -11.93
CA ARG A 6 -16.34 19.99 -11.46
C ARG A 6 -16.49 18.82 -12.42
N ARG A 7 -16.47 17.60 -11.87
CA ARG A 7 -16.66 16.35 -12.63
C ARG A 7 -17.80 15.56 -12.03
N THR A 8 -18.57 14.89 -12.89
CA THR A 8 -19.59 13.93 -12.49
C THR A 8 -18.99 12.54 -12.54
N VAL A 9 -19.19 11.76 -11.48
CA VAL A 9 -18.76 10.36 -11.39
C VAL A 9 -19.96 9.50 -11.04
N SER A 10 -20.00 8.29 -11.57
CA SER A 10 -20.99 7.29 -11.19
C SER A 10 -20.41 6.44 -10.06
N LEU A 11 -21.19 6.25 -9.00
CA LEU A 11 -20.82 5.44 -7.84
C LEU A 11 -21.86 4.34 -7.65
N PRO A 12 -21.45 3.11 -7.27
CA PRO A 12 -22.37 2.13 -6.68
C PRO A 12 -23.12 2.73 -5.50
N VAL A 13 -24.35 2.27 -5.28
CA VAL A 13 -25.25 2.80 -4.23
C VAL A 13 -24.56 2.71 -2.86
N GLU A 14 -23.86 1.61 -2.58
CA GLU A 14 -23.20 1.42 -1.28
C GLU A 14 -22.10 2.46 -1.01
N GLN A 15 -21.43 2.94 -2.06
CA GLN A 15 -20.38 3.96 -1.94
C GLN A 15 -20.99 5.36 -1.77
N ALA A 16 -22.09 5.65 -2.45
CA ALA A 16 -22.83 6.90 -2.27
C ALA A 16 -23.36 6.99 -0.82
N ASP A 17 -24.00 5.93 -0.34
CA ASP A 17 -24.52 5.84 1.04
C ASP A 17 -23.40 5.99 2.09
N TYR A 18 -22.21 5.48 1.80
CA TYR A 18 -21.06 5.66 2.68
C TYR A 18 -20.63 7.13 2.76
N ILE A 19 -20.53 7.82 1.63
CA ILE A 19 -20.22 9.26 1.58
C ILE A 19 -21.28 10.06 2.36
N ASP A 20 -22.56 9.74 2.15
CA ASP A 20 -23.65 10.43 2.83
C ASP A 20 -23.59 10.23 4.35
N ARG A 21 -23.25 9.03 4.83
CA ARG A 21 -23.03 8.79 6.28
C ARG A 21 -21.86 9.59 6.85
N LEU A 22 -20.77 9.72 6.11
CA LEU A 22 -19.60 10.51 6.53
C LEU A 22 -19.90 12.01 6.61
N VAL A 23 -20.80 12.50 5.75
CA VAL A 23 -21.26 13.90 5.81
C VAL A 23 -22.28 14.07 6.94
N ALA A 24 -23.23 13.14 7.08
CA ALA A 24 -24.25 13.18 8.12
C ALA A 24 -23.68 13.07 9.54
N SER A 25 -22.54 12.38 9.72
CA SER A 25 -21.83 12.33 11.00
C SER A 25 -21.19 13.67 11.39
N GLY A 26 -21.03 14.60 10.44
CA GLY A 26 -20.32 15.86 10.63
C GLY A 26 -18.80 15.75 10.55
N GLU A 27 -18.24 14.56 10.27
CA GLU A 27 -16.80 14.38 10.07
C GLU A 27 -16.31 15.14 8.83
N TYR A 28 -17.16 15.25 7.81
CA TYR A 28 -16.91 16.01 6.59
C TYR A 28 -18.04 16.99 6.32
N GLY A 29 -17.72 18.22 5.89
CA GLY A 29 -18.71 19.24 5.57
C GLY A 29 -19.38 19.07 4.22
N SER A 30 -18.86 18.18 3.34
CA SER A 30 -19.46 17.88 2.05
C SER A 30 -18.91 16.61 1.40
N ALA A 31 -19.66 16.04 0.46
CA ALA A 31 -19.17 14.95 -0.40
C ALA A 31 -17.88 15.33 -1.17
N SER A 32 -17.75 16.59 -1.59
CA SER A 32 -16.53 17.06 -2.25
C SER A 32 -15.31 17.05 -1.31
N GLU A 33 -15.52 17.22 -0.01
CA GLU A 33 -14.45 17.11 0.98
C GLU A 33 -14.04 15.66 1.20
N VAL A 34 -15.01 14.74 1.29
CA VAL A 34 -14.77 13.28 1.35
C VAL A 34 -13.93 12.84 0.16
N VAL A 35 -14.33 13.22 -1.06
CA VAL A 35 -13.59 12.87 -2.29
C VAL A 35 -12.17 13.43 -2.27
N ARG A 36 -11.98 14.70 -1.86
CA ARG A 36 -10.62 15.28 -1.75
C ARG A 36 -9.77 14.57 -0.69
N ALA A 37 -10.36 14.17 0.43
CA ALA A 37 -9.66 13.41 1.46
C ALA A 37 -9.25 12.03 0.94
N GLY A 38 -10.15 11.33 0.25
CA GLY A 38 -9.86 10.05 -0.41
C GLY A 38 -8.73 10.16 -1.43
N ILE A 39 -8.74 11.19 -2.29
CA ILE A 39 -7.66 11.43 -3.26
C ILE A 39 -6.32 11.65 -2.57
N ARG A 40 -6.26 12.45 -1.48
CA ARG A 40 -5.01 12.65 -0.73
C ARG A 40 -4.51 11.36 -0.09
N ALA A 41 -5.42 10.52 0.42
CA ALA A 41 -5.06 9.22 0.96
C ALA A 41 -4.47 8.30 -0.12
N LEU A 42 -5.05 8.30 -1.33
CA LEU A 42 -4.53 7.57 -2.47
C LEU A 42 -3.13 8.07 -2.88
N GLN A 43 -2.97 9.39 -3.04
CA GLN A 43 -1.67 9.99 -3.37
C GLN A 43 -0.58 9.66 -2.36
N LYS A 44 -0.89 9.71 -1.06
CA LYS A 44 0.06 9.34 0.00
C LYS A 44 0.46 7.87 -0.10
N HIS A 45 -0.48 6.99 -0.42
CA HIS A 45 -0.19 5.58 -0.60
C HIS A 45 0.75 5.35 -1.81
N ASP A 46 0.47 6.02 -2.92
CA ASP A 46 1.31 5.96 -4.13
C ASP A 46 2.72 6.48 -3.84
N GLU A 47 2.86 7.62 -3.14
CA GLU A 47 4.17 8.17 -2.74
C GLU A 47 4.97 7.20 -1.87
N VAL A 48 4.32 6.49 -0.95
CA VAL A 48 4.98 5.48 -0.10
C VAL A 48 5.47 4.30 -0.94
N ILE A 49 4.66 3.82 -1.89
CA ILE A 49 5.05 2.73 -2.78
C ILE A 49 6.23 3.16 -3.66
N GLU A 50 6.13 4.32 -4.29
CA GLU A 50 7.19 4.85 -5.17
C GLU A 50 8.50 5.05 -4.39
N HIS A 51 8.42 5.59 -3.17
CA HIS A 51 9.59 5.75 -2.32
C HIS A 51 10.24 4.39 -1.97
N TRP A 52 9.45 3.38 -1.62
CA TRP A 52 9.95 2.04 -1.33
C TRP A 52 10.58 1.38 -2.56
N LEU A 53 9.97 1.54 -3.74
CA LEU A 53 10.54 1.05 -5.00
C LEU A 53 11.91 1.66 -5.30
N GLN A 54 12.04 2.97 -5.09
CA GLN A 54 13.28 3.69 -5.36
C GLN A 54 14.37 3.40 -4.32
N THR A 55 14.02 3.33 -3.05
CA THR A 55 15.02 3.24 -1.96
C THR A 55 15.34 1.81 -1.55
N GLU A 56 14.40 0.87 -1.62
CA GLU A 56 14.70 -0.51 -1.24
C GLU A 56 14.92 -1.40 -2.47
N VAL A 57 14.00 -1.36 -3.44
CA VAL A 57 14.02 -2.29 -4.56
C VAL A 57 15.16 -1.96 -5.52
N ALA A 58 15.25 -0.71 -6.00
CA ALA A 58 16.31 -0.31 -6.92
C ALA A 58 17.70 -0.48 -6.29
N GLU A 59 17.90 -0.06 -5.04
CA GLU A 59 19.16 -0.28 -4.32
C GLU A 59 19.52 -1.76 -4.18
N THR A 60 18.54 -2.63 -3.90
CA THR A 60 18.76 -4.08 -3.81
C THR A 60 19.11 -4.69 -5.16
N TYR A 61 18.44 -4.23 -6.22
CA TYR A 61 18.73 -4.63 -7.59
C TYR A 61 20.15 -4.24 -7.99
N ASP A 62 20.55 -2.99 -7.80
CA ASP A 62 21.89 -2.51 -8.15
C ASP A 62 22.96 -3.26 -7.38
N ARG A 63 22.72 -3.50 -6.09
CA ARG A 63 23.58 -4.32 -5.23
C ARG A 63 23.74 -5.75 -5.72
N MET A 64 22.68 -6.38 -6.20
CA MET A 64 22.71 -7.73 -6.79
C MET A 64 23.38 -7.75 -8.15
N ARG A 65 23.12 -6.74 -8.98
CA ARG A 65 23.73 -6.60 -10.30
C ARG A 65 25.23 -6.39 -10.22
N ASN A 66 25.70 -5.61 -9.25
CA ASN A 66 27.11 -5.30 -9.05
C ASN A 66 27.86 -6.41 -8.31
N ASP A 67 27.19 -7.15 -7.44
CA ASP A 67 27.77 -8.29 -6.71
C ASP A 67 26.80 -9.48 -6.72
N PRO A 68 26.78 -10.29 -7.78
CA PRO A 68 25.89 -11.45 -7.87
C PRO A 68 26.20 -12.54 -6.83
N ALA A 69 27.42 -12.60 -6.31
CA ALA A 69 27.84 -13.61 -5.34
C ALA A 69 27.17 -13.44 -3.96
N ARG A 70 26.61 -12.25 -3.67
CA ARG A 70 25.79 -12.00 -2.48
C ARG A 70 24.50 -12.83 -2.44
N GLY A 71 24.08 -13.39 -3.58
CA GLY A 71 22.86 -14.17 -3.70
C GLY A 71 22.90 -15.41 -2.79
N ILE A 72 21.77 -15.72 -2.16
CA ILE A 72 21.65 -16.93 -1.36
C ILE A 72 21.12 -18.04 -2.28
N PRO A 73 21.78 -19.21 -2.37
CA PRO A 73 21.26 -20.34 -3.12
C PRO A 73 19.87 -20.75 -2.65
N LEU A 74 18.97 -21.07 -3.59
CA LEU A 74 17.57 -21.40 -3.30
C LEU A 74 17.44 -22.56 -2.30
N GLN A 75 18.32 -23.56 -2.40
CA GLN A 75 18.32 -24.71 -1.49
C GLN A 75 18.52 -24.28 -0.03
N THR A 76 19.49 -23.38 0.21
CA THR A 76 19.75 -22.80 1.53
C THR A 76 18.54 -22.04 2.08
N VAL A 77 17.84 -21.29 1.22
CA VAL A 77 16.61 -20.57 1.60
C VAL A 77 15.49 -21.55 1.96
N ALA A 78 15.28 -22.58 1.15
CA ALA A 78 14.26 -23.60 1.39
C ALA A 78 14.50 -24.36 2.71
N GLU A 79 15.75 -24.71 3.01
CA GLU A 79 16.11 -25.34 4.29
C GLU A 79 15.84 -24.43 5.49
N LYS A 80 16.17 -23.14 5.41
CA LYS A 80 15.88 -22.17 6.47
C LYS A 80 14.37 -22.07 6.73
N PHE A 81 13.54 -21.99 5.69
CA PHE A 81 12.09 -21.94 5.86
C PHE A 81 11.53 -23.22 6.47
N ARG A 82 12.00 -24.40 6.05
CA ARG A 82 11.59 -25.69 6.64
C ARG A 82 11.93 -25.75 8.12
N LYS A 83 13.15 -25.36 8.52
CA LYS A 83 13.56 -25.31 9.93
C LYS A 83 12.64 -24.40 10.75
N LYS A 84 12.36 -23.18 10.25
CA LYS A 84 11.46 -22.23 10.92
C LYS A 84 10.01 -22.76 11.05
N ALA A 85 9.52 -23.50 10.05
CA ALA A 85 8.20 -24.12 10.10
C ALA A 85 8.13 -25.22 11.17
N ILE A 86 9.19 -26.03 11.31
CA ILE A 86 9.30 -27.06 12.34
C ILE A 86 9.34 -26.43 13.74
N GLU A 87 10.09 -25.34 13.93
CA GLU A 87 10.17 -24.62 15.21
C GLU A 87 8.82 -24.03 15.62
N ARG A 88 8.09 -23.41 14.68
CA ARG A 88 6.73 -22.89 14.94
C ARG A 88 5.75 -23.98 15.36
N ARG A 89 5.87 -25.18 14.79
CA ARG A 89 5.02 -26.32 15.15
C ARG A 89 5.37 -26.91 16.52
N LYS A 90 6.62 -26.81 16.96
CA LYS A 90 7.07 -27.30 18.28
C LYS A 90 6.83 -26.31 19.42
N GLY A 91 6.69 -25.02 19.15
CA GLY A 91 6.41 -23.98 20.15
C GLY A 91 4.92 -23.65 20.35
N GLY A 92 4.03 -24.46 19.79
CA GLY A 92 2.57 -24.34 19.91
C GLY A 92 1.92 -25.52 20.63
N ASP A 93 2.72 -26.31 21.36
CA ASP A 93 2.30 -27.44 22.21
C ASP A 93 2.66 -27.10 23.67
#